data_AF-A0A7S4JET5-F1
#
_entry.id   AF-A0A7S4JET5-F1
#
_cell.length_a   1.000
_cell.length_b   1.000
_cell.length_c   1.000
_cell.angle_alpha   90.00
_cell.angle_beta   90.00
_cell.angle_gamma   90.00
#
_symmetry.space_group_name_H-M   'P 1'
#
loop_
_entity.id
_entity.type
_entity.pdbx_description
1 polymer ?
#
loop_
_entity_poly.entity_id
_entity_poly.type
_entity_poly.pdbx_seq_one_letter_code
_entity_poly.pdbx_strand_id
1 'polypeptide(L)'
;EDLKKCLLAAGVENEQIVFLFTDTQIIKESFMEDINGILNSGDVANMYGNDTLEEIGAAMRPVLQAKGIAPTKASLYAEYLTRVRSNLHVVLAMSPVGDAFRTRLRMYPALVNCCSLDWFAEWPDEALESVAQQKLSDIDFESQQIRQGVYDMCTRIHMSVEKMSAKFLSELGRYNHVTPTSYLELLITYKELYSLKKQEVQRSKQRLEIGLDKLISTAEMVSVMQVELSELQPILEKKG
;
A
#
# COMPACT_ATOMS: atom_id res chain seq x y z
N GLU A 1 -9.53 24.44 10.28
CA GLU A 1 -9.48 24.75 8.84
C GLU A 1 -9.87 23.62 7.91
N ASP A 2 -9.13 22.51 7.79
CA ASP A 2 -9.46 21.50 6.77
C ASP A 2 -10.84 20.86 6.97
N LEU A 3 -11.19 20.55 8.21
CA LEU A 3 -12.52 20.05 8.57
C LEU A 3 -13.64 21.05 8.22
N LYS A 4 -13.37 22.35 8.38
CA LYS A 4 -14.32 23.43 8.02
C LYS A 4 -14.54 23.46 6.50
N LYS A 5 -13.48 23.31 5.70
CA LYS A 5 -13.57 23.24 4.24
C LYS A 5 -14.40 22.03 3.80
N CYS A 6 -14.16 20.86 4.39
CA CYS A 6 -14.94 19.65 4.09
C CYS A 6 -16.43 19.84 4.41
N LEU A 7 -16.77 20.43 5.55
CA LEU A 7 -18.16 20.69 5.94
C LEU A 7 -18.85 21.70 5.01
N LEU A 8 -18.13 22.75 4.58
CA LEU A 8 -18.67 23.73 3.64
C LEU A 8 -18.92 23.12 2.26
N ALA A 9 -17.94 22.39 1.71
CA ALA A 9 -18.14 21.74 0.41
C ALA A 9 -19.24 20.65 0.47
N ALA A 10 -19.32 19.88 1.57
CA ALA A 10 -20.39 18.90 1.75
C ALA A 10 -21.79 19.53 1.88
N GLY A 11 -21.92 20.65 2.59
CA GLY A 11 -23.22 21.25 2.85
C GLY A 11 -23.64 22.36 1.87
N VAL A 12 -22.77 23.33 1.61
CA VAL A 12 -23.01 24.48 0.72
C VAL A 12 -22.98 24.06 -0.74
N GLU A 13 -21.89 23.43 -1.17
CA GLU A 13 -21.68 23.00 -2.56
C GLU A 13 -22.41 21.69 -2.88
N ASN A 14 -22.86 20.96 -1.84
CA ASN A 14 -23.58 19.71 -1.96
C ASN A 14 -22.76 18.61 -2.65
N GLU A 15 -21.45 18.57 -2.38
CA GLU A 15 -20.52 17.58 -2.91
C GLU A 15 -20.30 16.41 -1.96
N GLN A 16 -20.21 15.19 -2.49
CA GLN A 16 -19.88 14.01 -1.69
C GLN A 16 -18.39 14.00 -1.36
N ILE A 17 -18.06 13.96 -0.06
CA ILE A 17 -16.69 14.12 0.43
C ILE A 17 -16.37 13.01 1.42
N VAL A 18 -15.16 12.46 1.28
CA VAL A 18 -14.57 11.55 2.27
C VAL A 18 -13.53 12.30 3.10
N PHE A 19 -13.71 12.33 4.41
CA PHE A 19 -12.71 12.82 5.35
C PHE A 19 -11.97 11.65 5.98
N LEU A 20 -10.77 11.36 5.47
CA LEU A 20 -9.89 10.33 6.01
C LEU A 20 -9.04 10.92 7.14
N PHE A 21 -9.10 10.30 8.31
CA PHE A 21 -8.35 10.73 9.49
C PHE A 21 -7.65 9.53 10.14
N THR A 22 -6.32 9.59 10.22
CA THR A 22 -5.48 8.51 10.74
C THR A 22 -5.04 8.80 12.19
N ASP A 23 -4.76 7.75 12.96
CA ASP A 23 -4.27 7.88 14.33
C ASP A 23 -2.99 8.74 14.47
N THR A 24 -2.10 8.68 13.48
CA THR A 24 -0.89 9.51 13.39
C THR A 24 -1.16 11.01 13.25
N GLN A 25 -2.36 11.40 12.80
CA GLN A 25 -2.77 12.80 12.68
C GLN A 25 -3.38 13.34 13.98
N ILE A 26 -3.62 12.49 14.98
CA ILE A 26 -4.18 12.89 16.29
C ILE A 26 -3.07 13.49 17.15
N ILE A 27 -2.79 14.78 16.91
CA ILE A 27 -1.82 15.55 17.70
C ILE A 27 -2.44 16.06 19.00
N LYS A 28 -3.74 16.39 18.97
CA LYS A 28 -4.51 16.92 20.11
C LYS A 28 -5.78 16.12 20.28
N GLU A 29 -6.12 15.79 21.52
CA GLU A 29 -7.36 15.05 21.83
C GLU A 29 -8.63 15.85 21.48
N SER A 30 -8.55 17.18 21.42
CA SER A 30 -9.67 18.03 20.95
C SER A 30 -10.12 17.69 19.53
N PHE A 31 -9.25 17.13 18.68
CA PHE A 31 -9.65 16.70 17.33
C PHE A 31 -10.65 15.54 17.38
N MET A 32 -10.56 14.69 18.40
CA MET A 32 -11.53 13.61 18.60
C MET A 32 -12.86 14.12 19.13
N GLU A 33 -12.86 15.21 19.92
CA GLU A 33 -14.08 15.91 20.33
C GLU A 33 -14.82 16.48 19.11
N ASP A 34 -14.08 17.12 18.19
CA ASP A 34 -14.64 17.67 16.94
C ASP A 34 -15.25 16.57 16.07
N ILE A 35 -14.54 15.45 15.89
CA ILE A 35 -15.03 14.29 15.13
C ILE A 35 -16.27 13.69 15.79
N ASN A 36 -16.27 13.56 17.12
CA ASN A 36 -17.42 13.07 17.86
C ASN A 36 -18.62 14.01 17.71
N GLY A 37 -18.41 15.33 17.62
CA GLY A 37 -19.45 16.30 17.26
C GLY A 37 -20.05 16.00 15.89
N ILE A 38 -19.20 15.87 14.86
CA ILE A 38 -19.64 15.60 13.48
C ILE A 38 -20.40 14.27 13.38
N LEU A 39 -19.93 13.22 14.02
CA LEU A 39 -20.58 11.91 13.98
C LEU A 39 -21.98 11.93 14.63
N ASN A 40 -22.18 12.73 15.69
CA ASN A 40 -23.46 12.81 16.38
C ASN A 40 -24.45 13.80 15.72
N SER A 41 -24.00 15.01 15.38
CA SER A 41 -24.87 16.11 14.94
C SER A 41 -24.60 16.58 13.51
N GLY A 42 -23.50 16.16 12.89
CA GLY A 42 -23.01 16.73 11.64
C GLY A 42 -22.40 18.12 11.81
N ASP A 43 -22.07 18.53 13.04
CA ASP A 43 -21.61 19.89 13.36
C ASP A 43 -20.47 19.90 14.38
N VAL A 44 -19.69 20.99 14.37
CA VAL A 44 -18.64 21.28 15.37
C VAL A 44 -18.95 22.63 16.02
N ALA A 45 -19.04 22.64 17.36
CA ALA A 45 -19.37 23.85 18.10
C ALA A 45 -18.33 24.96 17.88
N ASN A 46 -18.81 26.19 17.69
CA ASN A 46 -17.99 27.39 17.49
C ASN A 46 -17.02 27.33 16.29
N MET A 47 -17.31 26.50 15.29
CA MET A 47 -16.47 26.37 14.10
C MET A 47 -16.66 27.51 13.07
N TYR A 48 -17.87 28.08 13.01
CA TYR A 48 -18.23 29.10 12.04
C TYR A 48 -18.26 30.49 12.68
N GLY A 49 -17.67 31.47 11.98
CA GLY A 49 -17.88 32.88 12.26
C GLY A 49 -19.19 33.39 11.64
N ASN A 50 -19.60 34.60 12.01
CA ASN A 50 -20.83 35.21 11.50
C ASN A 50 -20.88 35.25 9.96
N ASP A 51 -19.77 35.61 9.32
CA ASP A 51 -19.67 35.70 7.86
C ASP A 51 -19.96 34.35 7.18
N THR A 52 -19.42 33.25 7.73
CA THR A 52 -19.64 31.90 7.20
C THR A 52 -21.08 31.43 7.45
N LEU A 53 -21.71 31.82 8.56
CA LEU A 53 -23.12 31.51 8.81
C LEU A 53 -24.06 32.26 7.85
N GLU A 54 -23.72 33.49 7.46
CA GLU A 54 -24.45 34.24 6.44
C GLU A 54 -24.32 33.58 5.06
N GLU A 55 -23.13 33.12 4.70
CA GLU A 55 -22.87 32.36 3.48
C GLU A 55 -23.70 31.06 3.41
N ILE A 56 -23.67 30.25 4.48
CA ILE A 56 -24.51 29.04 4.60
C ILE A 56 -26.00 29.40 4.46
N GLY A 57 -26.44 30.47 5.13
CA GLY A 57 -27.82 30.93 5.05
C GLY A 57 -28.24 31.39 3.64
N ALA A 58 -27.34 32.04 2.91
CA ALA A 58 -27.57 32.45 1.52
C ALA A 58 -27.69 31.24 0.59
N ALA A 59 -26.83 30.24 0.78
CA ALA A 59 -26.83 29.01 -0.03
C ALA A 59 -28.05 28.12 0.24
N MET A 60 -28.51 28.01 1.49
CA MET A 60 -29.64 27.13 1.85
C MET A 60 -31.02 27.76 1.57
N ARG A 61 -31.10 29.10 1.43
CA ARG A 61 -32.36 29.79 1.18
C ARG A 61 -33.11 29.31 -0.08
N PRO A 62 -32.49 29.22 -1.28
CA PRO A 62 -33.17 28.69 -2.45
C PRO A 62 -33.59 27.23 -2.28
N VAL A 63 -32.83 26.45 -1.50
CA VAL A 63 -33.12 25.03 -1.21
C VAL A 63 -34.39 24.90 -0.37
N LEU A 64 -34.52 25.69 0.69
CA LEU A 64 -35.74 25.69 1.52
C LEU A 64 -36.95 26.23 0.78
N GLN A 65 -36.78 27.26 -0.05
CA GLN A 65 -37.84 27.80 -0.89
C GLN A 65 -38.37 26.74 -1.86
N ALA A 66 -37.48 25.96 -2.48
CA ALA A 66 -37.87 24.83 -3.33
C ALA A 66 -38.62 23.73 -2.56
N LYS A 67 -38.35 23.56 -1.26
CA LYS A 67 -39.08 22.64 -0.36
C LYS A 67 -40.36 23.24 0.23
N GLY A 68 -40.67 24.52 -0.02
CA GLY A 68 -41.83 25.20 0.57
C GLY A 68 -41.71 25.48 2.08
N ILE A 69 -40.49 25.43 2.64
CA ILE A 69 -40.24 25.64 4.08
C ILE A 69 -39.84 27.10 4.31
N ALA A 70 -40.38 27.72 5.37
CA ALA A 70 -40.04 29.10 5.73
C ALA A 70 -38.53 29.24 6.07
N PRO A 71 -37.79 30.19 5.46
CA PRO A 71 -36.35 30.35 5.66
C PRO A 71 -36.03 31.15 6.94
N THR A 72 -36.21 30.52 8.09
CA THR A 72 -35.71 31.01 9.39
C THR A 72 -34.23 30.65 9.57
N LYS A 73 -33.51 31.37 10.45
CA LYS A 73 -32.10 31.03 10.73
C LYS A 73 -31.91 29.57 11.17
N ALA A 74 -32.83 29.08 12.01
CA ALA A 74 -32.80 27.70 12.48
C ALA A 74 -33.08 26.67 11.36
N SER A 75 -34.07 26.93 10.49
CA SER A 75 -34.38 26.01 9.39
C SER A 75 -33.29 25.98 8.32
N LEU A 76 -32.65 27.11 8.03
CA LEU A 76 -31.52 27.19 7.10
C LEU A 76 -30.34 26.34 7.58
N TYR A 77 -29.99 26.46 8.86
CA TYR A 77 -28.91 25.68 9.45
C TYR A 77 -29.26 24.19 9.55
N ALA A 78 -30.50 23.85 9.90
CA ALA A 78 -30.95 22.46 9.93
C ALA A 78 -30.89 21.77 8.55
N GLU A 79 -31.22 22.51 7.48
CA GLU A 79 -31.08 22.01 6.11
C GLU A 79 -29.61 21.82 5.72
N TYR A 80 -28.75 22.78 6.09
CA TYR A 80 -27.29 22.64 5.91
C TYR A 80 -26.77 21.37 6.59
N LEU A 81 -27.08 21.15 7.86
CA LEU A 81 -26.67 19.94 8.59
C LEU A 81 -27.25 18.65 7.99
N THR A 82 -28.41 18.72 7.34
CA THR A 82 -28.98 17.58 6.63
C THR A 82 -28.14 17.23 5.40
N ARG A 83 -27.70 18.22 4.61
CA ARG A 83 -26.78 18.02 3.49
C ARG A 83 -25.40 17.54 3.93
N VAL A 84 -24.87 18.11 4.99
CA VAL A 84 -23.59 17.65 5.56
C VAL A 84 -23.67 16.17 5.90
N ARG A 85 -24.73 15.73 6.61
CA ARG A 85 -24.91 14.33 6.98
C ARG A 85 -25.13 13.39 5.79
N SER A 86 -25.69 13.88 4.68
CA SER A 86 -25.89 13.05 3.48
C SER A 86 -24.63 12.92 2.62
N ASN A 87 -23.72 13.90 2.69
CA ASN A 87 -22.60 14.01 1.76
C ASN A 87 -21.23 13.77 2.39
N LEU A 88 -21.09 13.98 3.71
CA LEU A 88 -19.82 13.78 4.42
C LEU A 88 -19.71 12.34 4.93
N HIS A 89 -18.67 11.66 4.47
CA HIS A 89 -18.28 10.34 4.95
C HIS A 89 -16.97 10.43 5.73
N VAL A 90 -17.03 10.21 7.04
CA VAL A 90 -15.83 10.19 7.90
C VAL A 90 -15.25 8.78 7.94
N VAL A 91 -13.99 8.63 7.56
CA VAL A 91 -13.25 7.37 7.61
C VAL A 91 -12.11 7.52 8.60
N LEU A 92 -12.16 6.72 9.67
CA LEU A 92 -11.17 6.73 10.73
C LEU A 92 -10.29 5.48 10.62
N ALA A 93 -8.98 5.68 10.46
CA ALA A 93 -8.01 4.59 10.42
C ALA A 93 -7.15 4.63 11.69
N MET A 94 -7.46 3.74 12.64
CA MET A 94 -6.79 3.68 13.93
C MET A 94 -6.14 2.32 14.16
N SER A 95 -4.92 2.31 14.69
CA SER A 95 -4.28 1.09 15.14
C SER A 95 -4.89 0.60 16.45
N PRO A 96 -5.24 -0.69 16.58
CA PRO A 96 -5.67 -1.27 17.85
C PRO A 96 -4.49 -1.52 18.82
N VAL A 97 -3.26 -1.21 18.41
CA VAL A 97 -2.06 -1.39 19.22
C VAL A 97 -2.02 -0.37 20.38
N GLY A 98 -1.80 -0.88 21.59
CA GLY A 98 -1.75 -0.07 22.82
C GLY A 98 -3.14 0.27 23.39
N ASP A 99 -3.16 1.12 24.40
CA ASP A 99 -4.39 1.45 25.14
C ASP A 99 -5.11 2.70 24.62
N ALA A 100 -4.49 3.48 23.75
CA ALA A 100 -5.04 4.73 23.24
C ALA A 100 -6.36 4.52 22.49
N PHE A 101 -6.42 3.54 21.59
CA PHE A 101 -7.65 3.19 20.86
C PHE A 101 -8.80 2.83 21.81
N ARG A 102 -8.54 1.93 22.76
CA ARG A 102 -9.53 1.51 23.77
C ARG A 102 -10.01 2.68 24.62
N THR A 103 -9.10 3.57 25.01
CA THR A 103 -9.43 4.76 25.81
C THR A 103 -10.32 5.71 25.02
N ARG A 104 -10.01 5.96 23.74
CA ARG A 104 -10.83 6.80 22.85
C ARG A 104 -12.21 6.23 22.61
N LEU A 105 -12.34 4.91 22.39
CA LEU A 105 -13.66 4.28 22.26
C LEU A 105 -14.55 4.46 23.51
N ARG A 106 -13.94 4.50 24.71
CA ARG A 106 -14.68 4.76 25.96
C ARG A 106 -15.05 6.23 26.13
N MET A 107 -14.18 7.15 25.72
CA MET A 107 -14.41 8.60 25.82
C MET A 107 -15.40 9.10 24.78
N TYR A 108 -15.42 8.52 23.58
CA TYR A 108 -16.19 8.98 22.43
C TYR A 108 -17.12 7.86 21.89
N PRO A 109 -18.31 7.68 22.48
CA PRO A 109 -19.24 6.61 22.08
C PRO A 109 -19.72 6.69 20.63
N ALA A 110 -19.67 7.87 19.99
CA ALA A 110 -20.09 8.01 18.59
C ALA A 110 -19.23 7.20 17.62
N LEU A 111 -17.97 6.90 18.00
CA LEU A 111 -17.08 6.03 17.22
C LEU A 111 -17.64 4.61 17.08
N VAL A 112 -18.46 4.17 18.02
CA VAL A 112 -19.09 2.83 18.01
C VAL A 112 -20.54 2.93 17.54
N ASN A 113 -21.27 3.97 17.94
CA ASN A 113 -22.69 4.09 17.67
C ASN A 113 -23.01 4.60 16.27
N CYS A 114 -22.13 5.42 15.68
CA CYS A 114 -22.37 6.13 14.42
C CYS A 114 -21.47 5.64 13.28
N CYS A 115 -20.43 4.84 13.56
CA CYS A 115 -19.54 4.29 12.55
C CYS A 115 -19.72 2.79 12.40
N SER A 116 -19.57 2.31 11.16
CA SER A 116 -19.35 0.89 10.90
C SER A 116 -17.89 0.55 11.20
N LEU A 117 -17.66 -0.48 12.02
CA LEU A 117 -16.31 -0.96 12.29
C LEU A 117 -15.91 -1.99 11.24
N ASP A 118 -14.83 -1.70 10.53
CA ASP A 118 -14.13 -2.65 9.67
C ASP A 118 -12.81 -3.06 10.35
N TRP A 119 -12.65 -4.35 10.62
CA TRP A 119 -11.50 -4.87 11.35
C TRP A 119 -10.52 -5.55 10.41
N PHE A 120 -9.35 -4.92 10.24
CA PHE A 120 -8.25 -5.46 9.47
C PHE A 120 -7.49 -6.48 10.31
N ALA A 121 -7.83 -7.75 10.14
CA ALA A 121 -7.11 -8.86 10.76
C ALA A 121 -5.78 -9.14 10.04
N GLU A 122 -4.94 -9.93 10.71
CA GLU A 122 -3.77 -10.56 10.10
C GLU A 122 -4.18 -11.35 8.85
N TRP A 123 -3.35 -11.36 7.82
CA TRP A 123 -3.67 -12.03 6.57
C TRP A 123 -3.63 -13.55 6.74
N PRO A 124 -4.70 -14.28 6.40
CA PRO A 124 -4.66 -15.73 6.41
C PRO A 124 -3.73 -16.29 5.32
N ASP A 125 -3.37 -17.56 5.45
CA ASP A 125 -2.47 -18.27 4.54
C ASP A 125 -2.89 -18.10 3.07
N GLU A 126 -4.19 -18.20 2.79
CA GLU A 126 -4.74 -18.07 1.43
C GLU A 126 -4.57 -16.65 0.88
N ALA A 127 -4.70 -15.63 1.73
CA ALA A 127 -4.50 -14.23 1.33
C ALA A 127 -3.02 -13.95 1.05
N LEU A 128 -2.12 -14.45 1.90
CA LEU A 128 -0.67 -14.34 1.70
C LEU A 128 -0.27 -14.99 0.37
N GLU A 129 -0.76 -16.20 0.11
CA GLU A 129 -0.49 -16.92 -1.14
C GLU A 129 -1.03 -16.15 -2.36
N SER A 130 -2.28 -15.67 -2.30
CA SER A 130 -2.87 -14.88 -3.39
C SER A 130 -2.09 -13.60 -3.68
N VAL A 131 -1.58 -12.92 -2.65
CA VAL A 131 -0.77 -11.72 -2.82
C VAL A 131 0.60 -12.05 -3.40
N ALA A 132 1.24 -13.14 -2.98
CA ALA A 132 2.47 -13.63 -3.60
C ALA A 132 2.28 -13.95 -5.08
N GLN A 133 1.20 -14.66 -5.42
CA GLN A 133 0.85 -14.99 -6.81
C GLN A 133 0.74 -13.73 -7.67
N GLN A 134 0.05 -12.70 -7.18
CA GLN A 134 -0.12 -11.44 -7.91
C GLN A 134 1.16 -10.62 -8.01
N LYS A 135 1.97 -10.54 -6.94
CA LYS A 135 3.18 -9.69 -6.92
C LYS A 135 4.35 -10.29 -7.70
N LEU A 136 4.42 -11.62 -7.77
CA LEU A 136 5.49 -12.35 -8.41
C LEU A 136 5.10 -12.91 -9.80
N SER A 137 3.90 -12.59 -10.29
CA SER A 137 3.40 -13.05 -11.60
C SER A 137 4.33 -12.72 -12.77
N ASP A 138 5.03 -11.57 -12.69
CA ASP A 138 5.90 -11.07 -13.75
C ASP A 138 7.23 -11.83 -13.82
N ILE A 139 7.53 -12.69 -12.84
CA ILE A 139 8.74 -13.49 -12.83
C ILE A 139 8.50 -14.73 -13.71
N ASP A 140 9.37 -14.85 -14.71
CA ASP A 140 9.42 -16.02 -15.57
C ASP A 140 10.23 -17.13 -14.89
N PHE A 141 9.50 -18.04 -14.24
CA PHE A 141 10.03 -19.24 -13.60
C PHE A 141 10.10 -20.40 -14.58
N GLU A 142 11.12 -21.25 -14.46
CA GLU A 142 11.36 -22.39 -15.36
C GLU A 142 10.24 -23.43 -15.34
N SER A 143 9.54 -23.59 -14.21
CA SER A 143 8.41 -24.50 -14.08
C SER A 143 7.34 -23.97 -13.14
N GLN A 144 6.11 -24.44 -13.36
CA GLN A 144 4.98 -24.11 -12.48
C GLN A 144 5.19 -24.65 -11.05
N GLN A 145 5.92 -25.77 -10.90
CA GLN A 145 6.26 -26.34 -9.60
C GLN A 145 7.18 -25.42 -8.80
N ILE A 146 8.21 -24.85 -9.44
CA ILE A 146 9.11 -23.88 -8.80
C ILE A 146 8.33 -22.62 -8.42
N ARG A 147 7.49 -22.12 -9.33
CA ARG A 147 6.65 -20.94 -9.06
C ARG A 147 5.79 -21.14 -7.81
N GLN A 148 5.07 -22.25 -7.72
CA GLN A 148 4.24 -22.55 -6.56
C GLN A 148 5.07 -22.72 -5.28
N GLY A 149 6.20 -23.43 -5.38
CA GLY A 149 7.10 -23.61 -4.22
C GLY A 149 7.65 -22.29 -3.68
N VAL A 150 7.90 -21.30 -4.54
CA VAL A 150 8.32 -19.96 -4.12
C VAL A 150 7.19 -19.24 -3.38
N TYR A 151 5.95 -19.32 -3.86
CA TYR A 151 4.79 -18.71 -3.20
C TYR A 151 4.58 -19.29 -1.81
N ASP A 152 4.54 -20.63 -1.72
CA ASP A 152 4.42 -21.36 -0.46
C ASP A 152 5.56 -21.01 0.51
N MET A 153 6.79 -20.91 -0.01
CA MET A 153 7.97 -20.55 0.80
C MET A 153 7.85 -19.13 1.36
N CYS A 154 7.48 -18.14 0.55
CA CYS A 154 7.29 -16.76 1.00
C CYS A 154 6.23 -16.69 2.10
N THR A 155 5.09 -17.34 1.91
CA THR A 155 4.01 -17.42 2.91
C THR A 155 4.48 -18.09 4.20
N ARG A 156 5.18 -19.23 4.11
CA ARG A 156 5.75 -19.92 5.30
C ARG A 156 6.77 -19.08 6.05
N ILE A 157 7.62 -18.32 5.34
CA ILE A 157 8.58 -17.42 5.96
C ILE A 157 7.84 -16.38 6.80
N HIS A 158 6.82 -15.73 6.25
CA HIS A 158 6.04 -14.72 6.98
C HIS A 158 5.41 -15.27 8.25
N MET A 159 4.67 -16.38 8.14
CA MET A 159 4.06 -17.06 9.29
C MET A 159 5.07 -17.49 10.35
N SER A 160 6.28 -17.89 9.93
CA SER A 160 7.34 -18.27 10.87
C SER A 160 7.81 -17.08 11.70
N VAL A 161 7.87 -15.89 11.10
CA VAL A 161 8.25 -14.64 11.77
C VAL A 161 7.16 -14.17 12.73
N GLU A 162 5.88 -14.34 12.40
CA GLU A 162 4.77 -14.07 13.33
C GLU A 162 4.87 -14.94 14.59
N LYS A 163 5.04 -16.27 14.41
CA LYS A 163 5.21 -17.21 15.52
C LYS A 163 6.43 -16.88 16.36
N MET A 164 7.54 -16.53 15.72
CA MET A 164 8.76 -16.14 16.42
C MET A 164 8.60 -14.81 17.16
N SER A 165 7.84 -13.86 16.62
CA SER A 165 7.59 -12.56 17.24
C SER A 165 6.72 -12.70 18.49
N ALA A 166 5.74 -13.60 18.48
CA ALA A 166 4.97 -13.96 19.67
C ALA A 166 5.86 -14.57 20.77
N LYS A 167 6.79 -15.45 20.39
CA LYS A 167 7.78 -16.03 21.31
C LYS A 167 8.76 -14.98 21.86
N PHE A 168 9.21 -14.07 21.00
CA PHE A 168 10.10 -12.97 21.39
C PHE A 168 9.44 -12.05 22.44
N LEU A 169 8.14 -11.78 22.27
CA LEU A 169 7.36 -11.02 23.25
C LEU A 169 7.26 -11.77 24.59
N SER A 170 6.98 -13.08 24.57
CA SER A 170 6.83 -13.85 25.82
C SER A 170 8.14 -14.03 26.59
N GLU A 171 9.26 -14.15 25.90
CA GLU A 171 10.57 -14.37 26.53
C GLU A 171 11.26 -13.08 26.96
N LEU A 172 11.17 -12.01 26.16
CA LEU A 172 11.94 -10.78 26.36
C LEU A 172 11.08 -9.55 26.67
N GLY A 173 9.75 -9.67 26.62
CA GLY A 173 8.83 -8.56 26.89
C GLY A 173 8.90 -7.44 25.86
N ARG A 174 9.49 -7.70 24.68
CA ARG A 174 9.68 -6.70 23.62
C ARG A 174 8.78 -7.02 22.44
N TYR A 175 8.06 -6.00 21.96
CA TYR A 175 7.21 -6.13 20.79
C TYR A 175 8.05 -6.10 19.50
N ASN A 176 7.76 -7.04 18.61
CA ASN A 176 8.15 -7.01 17.21
C ASN A 176 6.88 -7.13 16.38
N HIS A 177 6.45 -6.05 15.73
CA HIS A 177 5.20 -6.03 14.98
C HIS A 177 5.43 -6.56 13.56
N VAL A 178 4.79 -7.68 13.25
CA VAL A 178 4.74 -8.20 11.89
C VAL A 178 3.57 -7.53 11.18
N THR A 179 3.81 -6.98 9.99
CA THR A 179 2.79 -6.26 9.22
C THR A 179 2.71 -6.80 7.79
N PRO A 180 1.55 -6.69 7.11
CA PRO A 180 1.45 -7.00 5.69
C PRO A 180 2.45 -6.22 4.83
N THR A 181 2.82 -4.99 5.22
CA THR A 181 3.86 -4.21 4.56
C THR A 181 5.21 -4.93 4.55
N SER A 182 5.60 -5.53 5.68
CA SER A 182 6.84 -6.34 5.75
C SER A 182 6.79 -7.57 4.84
N TYR A 183 5.60 -8.16 4.63
CA TYR A 183 5.43 -9.24 3.64
C TYR A 183 5.59 -8.74 2.20
N LEU A 184 5.01 -7.59 1.88
CA LEU A 184 5.16 -6.97 0.56
C LEU A 184 6.62 -6.62 0.28
N GLU A 185 7.35 -6.10 1.26
CA GLU A 185 8.78 -5.85 1.16
C GLU A 185 9.59 -7.12 0.92
N LEU A 186 9.25 -8.24 1.57
CA LEU A 186 9.87 -9.54 1.30
C LEU A 186 9.70 -9.94 -0.18
N LEU A 187 8.49 -9.81 -0.72
CA LEU A 187 8.18 -10.16 -2.12
C LEU A 187 8.92 -9.25 -3.12
N ILE A 188 8.96 -7.94 -2.84
CA ILE A 188 9.71 -6.97 -3.65
C ILE A 188 11.19 -7.30 -3.63
N THR A 189 11.76 -7.51 -2.44
CA THR A 189 13.17 -7.87 -2.26
C THR A 189 13.51 -9.16 -3.00
N TYR A 190 12.64 -10.17 -2.92
CA TYR A 190 12.82 -11.42 -3.66
C TYR A 190 12.87 -11.17 -5.18
N LYS A 191 11.93 -10.38 -5.72
CA LYS A 191 11.86 -10.06 -7.15
C LYS A 191 13.11 -9.32 -7.64
N GLU A 192 13.57 -8.33 -6.89
CA GLU A 192 14.77 -7.56 -7.20
C GLU A 192 16.03 -8.44 -7.16
N LEU A 193 16.18 -9.23 -6.10
CA LEU A 193 17.32 -10.12 -5.94
C LEU A 193 17.35 -11.21 -7.02
N TYR A 194 16.19 -11.78 -7.36
CA TYR A 194 16.06 -12.76 -8.42
C TYR A 194 16.52 -12.18 -9.77
N SER A 195 16.04 -11.00 -10.13
CA SER A 195 16.44 -10.31 -11.37
C SER A 195 17.94 -10.05 -11.41
N LEU A 196 18.50 -9.53 -10.32
CA LEU A 196 19.94 -9.26 -10.20
C LEU A 196 20.76 -10.53 -10.40
N LYS A 197 20.41 -11.61 -9.69
CA LYS A 197 21.13 -12.90 -9.79
C LYS A 197 20.96 -13.57 -11.15
N LYS A 198 19.78 -13.50 -11.76
CA LYS A 198 19.55 -13.99 -13.12
C LYS A 198 20.45 -13.27 -14.14
N GLN A 199 20.57 -11.95 -14.03
CA GLN A 199 21.47 -11.17 -14.91
C GLN A 199 22.95 -11.48 -14.68
N GLU A 200 23.38 -11.64 -13.42
CA GLU A 200 24.76 -12.04 -13.09
C GLU A 200 25.12 -13.39 -13.73
N VAL A 201 24.25 -14.39 -13.57
CA VAL A 201 24.44 -15.73 -14.14
C VAL A 201 24.42 -15.67 -15.66
N GLN A 202 23.47 -14.95 -16.26
CA GLN A 202 23.37 -14.80 -17.71
C GLN A 202 24.61 -14.14 -18.31
N ARG A 203 25.15 -13.09 -17.66
CA ARG A 203 26.39 -12.45 -18.08
C ARG A 203 27.59 -13.40 -17.97
N SER A 204 27.64 -14.21 -16.91
CA SER A 204 28.70 -15.21 -16.75
C SER A 204 28.61 -16.30 -17.82
N LYS A 205 27.41 -16.77 -18.15
CA LYS A 205 27.16 -17.72 -19.24
C LYS A 205 27.61 -17.15 -20.59
N GLN A 206 27.18 -15.95 -20.94
CA GLN A 206 27.58 -15.29 -22.20
C GLN A 206 29.10 -15.14 -22.32
N ARG A 207 29.80 -14.82 -21.23
CA ARG A 207 31.26 -14.74 -21.22
C ARG A 207 31.90 -16.09 -21.52
N LEU A 208 31.37 -17.18 -20.98
CA LEU A 208 31.86 -18.54 -21.23
C LEU A 208 31.58 -18.97 -22.67
N GLU A 209 30.39 -18.66 -23.20
CA GLU A 209 30.02 -18.94 -24.60
C GLU A 209 30.99 -18.24 -25.57
N ILE A 210 31.22 -16.94 -25.39
CA ILE A 210 32.20 -16.18 -26.20
C ILE A 210 33.62 -16.75 -26.06
N GLY A 211 34.00 -17.20 -24.87
CA GLY A 211 35.30 -17.82 -24.62
C GLY A 211 35.44 -19.16 -25.36
N LEU A 212 34.39 -19.98 -25.34
CA LEU A 212 34.34 -21.26 -26.03
C LEU A 212 34.39 -21.08 -27.55
N ASP A 213 33.63 -20.14 -28.10
CA ASP A 213 33.63 -19.83 -29.54
C ASP A 213 35.03 -19.44 -30.04
N LYS A 214 35.76 -18.63 -29.25
CA LYS A 214 37.15 -18.26 -29.57
C LYS A 214 38.09 -19.46 -29.54
N LEU A 215 37.94 -20.37 -28.59
CA LEU A 215 38.74 -21.59 -28.52
C LEU A 215 38.49 -22.49 -29.74
N ILE A 216 37.23 -22.67 -30.12
CA ILE A 216 36.84 -23.44 -31.31
C ILE A 216 37.44 -22.82 -32.57
N SER A 217 37.27 -21.51 -32.77
CA SER A 217 37.84 -20.79 -33.93
C SER A 217 39.38 -20.88 -33.97
N THR A 218 40.04 -20.83 -32.81
CA THR A 218 41.51 -20.98 -32.74
C THR A 218 41.93 -22.40 -33.10
N ALA A 219 41.21 -23.42 -32.63
CA ALA A 219 41.50 -24.81 -32.98
C ALA A 219 41.33 -25.06 -34.49
N GLU A 220 40.30 -24.49 -35.11
CA GLU A 220 40.09 -24.53 -36.57
C GLU A 220 41.24 -23.85 -37.31
N MET A 221 41.65 -22.64 -36.90
CA MET A 221 42.79 -21.93 -37.50
C MET A 221 44.09 -22.73 -37.38
N VAL A 222 44.37 -23.32 -36.21
CA VAL A 222 45.56 -24.17 -36.01
C VAL A 222 45.53 -25.40 -36.91
N SER A 223 44.36 -26.02 -37.08
CA SER A 223 44.19 -27.16 -38.01
C SER A 223 44.49 -26.77 -39.45
N VAL A 224 44.06 -25.59 -39.90
CA VAL A 224 44.35 -25.08 -41.25
C VAL A 224 45.86 -24.82 -41.41
N MET A 225 46.47 -24.14 -40.44
CA MET A 225 47.92 -23.84 -40.48
C MET A 225 48.78 -25.11 -40.47
N GLN A 226 48.37 -26.17 -39.77
CA GLN A 226 49.07 -27.46 -39.79
C GLN A 226 49.07 -28.10 -41.19
N VAL A 227 47.95 -28.02 -41.90
CA VAL A 227 47.85 -28.52 -43.28
C VAL A 227 48.76 -27.69 -44.19
N GLU A 228 48.67 -26.36 -44.14
CA GLU A 228 49.52 -25.47 -44.96
C GLU A 228 51.02 -25.69 -44.71
N LEU A 229 51.44 -25.85 -43.45
CA LEU A 229 52.83 -26.14 -43.10
C LEU A 229 53.30 -27.48 -43.67
N SER A 230 52.47 -28.52 -43.62
CA SER A 230 52.80 -29.83 -44.18
C SER A 230 52.96 -29.80 -45.70
N GLU A 231 52.18 -28.96 -46.40
CA GLU A 231 52.28 -28.75 -47.84
C GLU A 231 53.52 -27.92 -48.24
N LEU A 232 53.88 -26.94 -47.42
CA LEU A 232 55.05 -26.06 -47.64
C LEU A 232 56.39 -26.75 -47.33
N GLN A 233 56.41 -27.71 -46.41
CA GLN A 233 57.60 -28.43 -45.98
C GLN A 233 58.43 -29.05 -47.13
N PRO A 234 57.86 -29.85 -48.06
CA PRO A 234 58.60 -30.42 -49.18
C PRO A 234 59.02 -29.38 -50.25
N ILE A 235 58.37 -28.22 -50.30
CA ILE A 235 58.72 -27.13 -51.25
C ILE A 235 59.98 -26.40 -50.77
N LEU A 236 60.14 -26.24 -49.46
CA LEU A 236 61.32 -25.63 -48.84
C LEU A 236 62.54 -26.53 -48.92
N GLU A 237 62.39 -27.85 -48.71
CA GLU A 237 63.48 -28.82 -48.86
C GLU A 237 64.00 -28.94 -50.30
N LYS A 238 63.20 -28.59 -51.30
CA LYS A 238 63.64 -28.52 -52.71
C LYS A 238 64.31 -27.20 -53.10
N LYS A 239 64.22 -26.17 -52.27
CA LYS A 239 64.74 -24.81 -52.55
C LYS A 239 65.96 -24.42 -51.71
N GLY A 240 66.30 -25.18 -50.67
CA GLY A 240 67.57 -25.08 -49.93
C GLY A 240 68.62 -26.02 -50.50
#